data_AF-A0A971SNK2-F1
#
_entry.id   AF-A0A971SNK2-F1
#
_cell.length_a   1.000
_cell.length_b   1.000
_cell.length_c   1.000
_cell.angle_alpha   90.00
_cell.angle_beta   90.00
_cell.angle_gamma   90.00
#
_symmetry.space_group_name_H-M   'P 1'
#
loop_
_entity.id
_entity.type
_entity.pdbx_description
1 polymer ?
#
loop_
_entity_poly.entity_id
_entity_poly.type
_entity_poly.pdbx_seq_one_letter_code
_entity_poly.pdbx_strand_id
1 'polypeptide(L)' 'MDAKQLVEQSLRNMQTSASCMRQAASRTDDVQIKNILTHTASQAEASVKQMQQIINQL' A
#
# COMPACT_ATOMS: atom_id res chain seq x y z
N MET A 1 -20.69 -7.34 8.86
CA MET A 1 -19.76 -6.72 7.90
C MET A 1 -19.47 -7.79 6.85
N ASP A 2 -19.77 -7.52 5.59
CA ASP A 2 -19.65 -8.52 4.51
C ASP A 2 -18.15 -8.78 4.19
N ALA A 3 -17.80 -9.99 3.75
CA ALA A 3 -16.42 -10.35 3.43
C ALA A 3 -15.83 -9.41 2.38
N LYS A 4 -16.63 -8.99 1.39
CA LYS A 4 -16.22 -8.00 0.38
C LYS A 4 -15.84 -6.66 1.01
N GLN A 5 -16.64 -6.17 1.97
CA GLN A 5 -16.38 -4.90 2.64
C GLN A 5 -15.12 -4.94 3.52
N LEU A 6 -14.84 -6.08 4.16
CA LEU A 6 -13.60 -6.27 4.93
C LEU A 6 -12.35 -6.23 4.04
N VAL A 7 -12.42 -6.85 2.86
CA VAL A 7 -11.31 -6.82 1.90
C VAL A 7 -11.13 -5.40 1.33
N GLU A 8 -12.21 -4.72 0.93
CA GLU A 8 -12.14 -3.33 0.47
C GLU A 8 -11.55 -2.38 1.53
N GLN A 9 -11.91 -2.57 2.81
CA GLN A 9 -11.33 -1.79 3.89
C GLN A 9 -9.83 -2.09 4.06
N SER A 10 -9.44 -3.36 3.98
CA SER A 10 -8.04 -3.77 4.06
C SER A 10 -7.21 -3.18 2.92
N LEU A 11 -7.76 -3.10 1.71
CA LEU A 11 -7.13 -2.45 0.57
C LEU A 11 -6.93 -0.95 0.80
N ARG A 12 -7.96 -0.25 1.29
CA ARG A 12 -7.86 1.18 1.63
C ARG A 12 -6.79 1.43 2.70
N ASN A 13 -6.71 0.56 3.71
CA ASN A 13 -5.69 0.64 4.75
C ASN A 13 -4.28 0.48 4.15
N MET A 14 -4.08 -0.52 3.27
CA MET A 14 -2.80 -0.73 2.59
C MET A 14 -2.40 0.44 1.68
N GLN A 15 -3.33 1.01 0.93
CA GLN A 15 -3.10 2.22 0.13
C GLN A 15 -2.65 3.39 1.01
N THR A 16 -3.30 3.56 2.16
CA THR A 16 -2.95 4.60 3.14
C THR A 16 -1.55 4.37 3.69
N SER A 17 -1.21 3.15 4.08
CA SER A 17 0.13 2.80 4.54
C SER A 17 1.20 3.06 3.48
N ALA A 18 0.94 2.73 2.20
CA ALA A 18 1.85 3.02 1.10
C ALA A 18 2.10 4.53 0.94
N SER A 19 1.03 5.34 0.99
CA SER A 19 1.13 6.80 0.96
C SER A 19 1.95 7.35 2.14
N CYS A 20 1.70 6.87 3.35
CA CYS A 20 2.46 7.25 4.54
C CYS A 20 3.95 6.90 4.40
N MET A 21 4.28 5.72 3.87
CA MET A 21 5.67 5.32 3.62
C MET A 21 6.35 6.23 2.59
N ARG A 22 5.67 6.62 1.50
CA ARG A 22 6.21 7.60 0.54
C ARG A 22 6.45 8.97 1.17
N GLN A 23 5.51 9.44 1.99
CA GLN A 23 5.68 10.70 2.71
C GLN A 23 6.85 10.65 3.67
N ALA A 24 7.01 9.56 4.43
CA ALA A 24 8.17 9.36 5.30
C ALA A 24 9.47 9.33 4.48
N ALA A 25 9.50 8.64 3.34
CA ALA A 25 10.66 8.60 2.43
C ALA A 25 11.02 9.99 1.89
N SER A 26 10.03 10.86 1.66
CA SER A 26 10.27 12.23 1.19
C SER A 26 10.82 13.17 2.27
N ARG A 27 10.67 12.81 3.55
CA ARG A 27 11.06 13.62 4.72
C ARG A 27 12.36 13.17 5.37
N THR A 28 12.98 12.11 4.88
CA THR A 28 14.23 11.58 5.40
C THR A 28 15.38 11.83 4.43
N ASP A 29 16.52 12.23 4.98
CA ASP A 29 17.78 12.41 4.25
C ASP A 29 18.64 11.14 4.25
N ASP A 30 18.27 10.14 5.07
CA ASP A 30 18.94 8.84 5.08
C ASP A 30 18.55 8.06 3.81
N VAL A 31 19.54 7.86 2.93
CA VAL A 31 19.35 7.21 1.63
C VAL A 31 18.92 5.76 1.78
N GLN A 32 19.39 5.03 2.81
CA GLN A 32 19.02 3.64 3.03
C GLN A 32 17.56 3.54 3.47
N ILE A 33 17.16 4.36 4.46
CA ILE A 33 15.77 4.43 4.93
C ILE A 33 14.85 4.85 3.78
N LYS A 34 15.23 5.87 3.00
CA LYS A 34 14.48 6.33 1.83
C LYS A 34 14.24 5.22 0.82
N ASN A 35 15.27 4.43 0.52
CA ASN A 35 15.18 3.30 -0.41
C ASN A 35 14.25 2.21 0.13
N ILE A 36 14.39 1.84 1.41
CA ILE A 36 13.54 0.82 2.05
C ILE A 36 12.07 1.26 2.03
N LEU A 37 11.78 2.50 2.43
CA LEU A 37 10.42 3.03 2.47
C LEU A 37 9.80 3.11 1.08
N THR A 38 10.55 3.60 0.08
CA THR A 38 10.09 3.70 -1.30
C THR A 38 9.83 2.32 -1.92
N HIS A 39 10.72 1.36 -1.66
CA HIS A 39 10.58 0.00 -2.16
C HIS A 39 9.37 -0.70 -1.53
N THR A 40 9.21 -0.58 -0.21
CA THR A 40 8.07 -1.17 0.53
C THR A 40 6.74 -0.55 0.09
N ALA A 41 6.70 0.77 -0.10
CA ALA A 41 5.52 1.45 -0.64
C ALA A 41 5.14 0.93 -2.04
N SER A 42 6.14 0.72 -2.91
CA SER A 42 5.92 0.21 -4.26
C SER A 42 5.38 -1.24 -4.25
N GLN A 43 5.89 -2.09 -3.35
CA GLN A 43 5.35 -3.44 -3.16
C GLN A 43 3.92 -3.42 -2.65
N ALA A 44 3.62 -2.57 -1.65
CA ALA A 44 2.27 -2.43 -1.12
C ALA A 44 1.27 -2.00 -2.21
N GLU A 45 1.64 -1.03 -3.06
CA GLU A 45 0.82 -0.60 -4.19
C GLU A 45 0.59 -1.71 -5.23
N ALA A 46 1.61 -2.53 -5.51
CA ALA A 46 1.48 -3.68 -6.40
C ALA A 46 0.50 -4.70 -5.84
N SER A 47 0.62 -5.03 -4.54
CA SER A 47 -0.29 -5.96 -3.86
C SER A 47 -1.73 -5.44 -3.83
N VAL A 48 -1.93 -4.12 -3.61
CA VAL A 48 -3.25 -3.49 -3.71
C VAL A 48 -3.84 -3.69 -5.11
N LYS A 49 -3.07 -3.43 -6.17
CA LYS A 49 -3.55 -3.59 -7.56
C LYS A 49 -3.97 -5.02 -7.85
N GLN A 50 -3.17 -6.00 -7.43
CA GLN A 50 -3.49 -7.42 -7.58
C GLN A 50 -4.78 -7.79 -6.84
N MET A 51 -4.92 -7.38 -5.59
CA MET A 51 -6.13 -7.65 -4.81
C MET A 51 -7.37 -6.94 -5.37
N GLN A 52 -7.24 -5.72 -5.88
CA GLN A 52 -8.34 -5.01 -6.54
C GLN A 52 -8.80 -5.74 -7.81
N GLN A 53 -7.87 -6.32 -8.58
CA GLN A 53 -8.22 -7.14 -9.75
C GLN A 53 -9.00 -8.40 -9.36
N ILE A 54 -8.60 -9.07 -8.28
CA ILE A 54 -9.31 -10.25 -7.76
C ILE A 54 -10.75 -9.88 -7.37
N ILE A 55 -10.93 -8.79 -6.60
CA ILE A 55 -12.27 -8.35 -6.17
C ILE A 55 -13.15 -7.97 -7.35
N ASN A 56 -12.59 -7.32 -8.38
CA ASN A 56 -13.35 -6.92 -9.56
C ASN A 56 -13.79 -8.12 -10.43
N GLN A 57 -13.22 -9.32 -10.21
CA GLN A 57 -13.60 -10.57 -10.87
C GLN A 57 -14.60 -11.41 -10.06
N LEU A 58 -14.93 -10.98 -8.83
CA LEU A 58 -15.93 -11.58 -7.94
C LEU A 58 -17.28 -10.86 -8.05
#